data_AF-A0A3L7HSE4-F1
#
_entry.id   AF-A0A3L7HSE4-F1
#
_cell.length_a   1.000
_cell.length_b   1.000
_cell.length_c   1.000
_cell.angle_alpha   90.00
_cell.angle_beta   90.00
_cell.angle_gamma   90.00
#
_symmetry.space_group_name_H-M   'P 1'
#
loop_
_entity.id
_entity.type
_entity.pdbx_description
1 polymer ?
#
loop_
_entity_poly.entity_id
_entity_poly.type
_entity_poly.pdbx_seq_one_letter_code
_entity_poly.pdbx_strand_id
1 'polypeptide(L)'
;MAKFVRNFAEKAPALVSAAVTYSKPRLATFWYYAKVELVPPTPAEIPAAIQSVKKIIQSAKTGSFKQLTVKEAVLNGLVATEVWMWFYIGEIIGKRGIVGYDV
;
A
#
# COMPACT_ATOMS: atom_id res chain seq x y z
N MET A 1 30.07 27.38 17.38
CA MET A 1 28.65 27.33 16.96
C MET A 1 28.40 28.02 15.61
N ALA A 2 28.64 29.33 15.46
CA ALA A 2 28.31 30.06 14.22
C ALA A 2 28.97 29.54 12.93
N LYS A 3 30.26 29.17 12.95
CA LYS A 3 30.95 28.58 11.78
C LYS A 3 30.41 27.20 11.40
N PHE A 4 30.00 26.40 12.38
CA PHE A 4 29.44 25.06 12.13
C PHE A 4 28.05 25.16 11.49
N VAL A 5 27.18 26.04 12.03
CA VAL A 5 25.85 26.32 11.44
C VAL A 5 25.98 26.88 10.03
N ARG A 6 26.94 27.78 9.79
CA ARG A 6 27.20 28.34 8.46
C ARG A 6 27.68 27.27 7.47
N ASN A 7 28.65 26.43 7.85
CA ASN A 7 29.11 25.33 7.02
C ASN A 7 28.01 24.30 6.72
N PHE A 8 27.10 24.07 7.69
CA PHE A 8 25.95 23.19 7.50
C PHE A 8 24.93 23.81 6.54
N ALA A 9 24.61 25.10 6.71
CA ALA A 9 23.73 25.83 5.81
C ALA A 9 24.28 25.90 4.37
N GLU A 10 25.61 26.01 4.21
CA GLU A 10 26.26 26.01 2.89
C GLU A 10 26.23 24.62 2.22
N LYS A 11 26.27 23.52 3.00
CA LYS A 11 26.22 22.14 2.48
C LYS A 11 24.82 21.54 2.38
N ALA A 12 23.84 22.11 3.09
CA ALA A 12 22.46 21.64 3.08
C ALA A 12 21.83 21.63 1.67
N PRO A 13 22.01 22.66 0.82
CA PRO A 13 21.48 22.63 -0.56
C PRO A 13 22.04 21.46 -1.37
N ALA A 14 23.34 21.16 -1.25
CA ALA A 14 23.96 20.05 -1.96
C ALA A 14 23.41 18.68 -1.50
N LEU A 15 23.17 18.51 -0.19
CA LEU A 15 22.54 17.31 0.36
C LEU A 15 21.09 17.16 -0.10
N VAL A 16 20.32 18.25 -0.15
CA VAL A 16 18.96 18.24 -0.67
C VAL A 16 18.95 17.90 -2.16
N SER A 17 19.82 18.50 -2.97
CA SER A 17 19.94 18.18 -4.39
C SER A 17 20.33 16.71 -4.63
N ALA A 18 21.24 16.17 -3.81
CA ALA A 18 21.59 14.75 -3.86
C ALA A 18 20.40 13.85 -3.50
N ALA A 19 19.66 14.18 -2.44
CA ALA A 19 18.47 13.46 -2.03
C ALA A 19 17.37 13.50 -3.11
N VAL A 20 17.12 14.65 -3.73
CA VAL A 20 16.17 14.78 -4.84
C VAL A 20 16.61 13.94 -6.03
N THR A 21 17.88 14.01 -6.42
CA THR A 21 18.41 13.23 -7.56
C THR A 21 18.29 11.73 -7.33
N TYR A 22 18.50 11.28 -6.08
CA TYR A 22 18.35 9.88 -5.70
C TYR A 22 16.88 9.41 -5.65
N SER A 23 15.99 10.25 -5.10
CA SER A 23 14.59 9.88 -4.87
C SER A 23 13.72 10.00 -6.12
N LYS A 24 14.01 10.95 -7.01
CA LYS A 24 13.21 11.22 -8.22
C LYS A 24 13.00 9.99 -9.12
N PRO A 25 14.02 9.20 -9.51
CA PRO A 25 13.79 8.01 -10.34
C PRO A 25 13.00 6.93 -9.59
N ARG A 26 13.22 6.76 -8.28
CA ARG A 26 12.49 5.77 -7.46
C ARG A 26 11.01 6.11 -7.32
N LEU A 27 10.71 7.38 -7.09
CA LEU A 27 9.34 7.87 -7.06
C LEU A 27 8.68 7.77 -8.44
N ALA A 28 9.43 7.95 -9.53
CA ALA A 28 8.90 7.74 -10.88
C ALA A 28 8.51 6.28 -11.14
N THR A 29 9.35 5.32 -10.73
CA THR A 29 9.02 3.88 -10.81
C THR A 29 7.82 3.55 -9.93
N PHE A 30 7.77 4.02 -8.69
CA PHE A 30 6.62 3.84 -7.81
C PHE A 30 5.34 4.41 -8.44
N TRP A 31 5.40 5.62 -8.98
CA TRP A 31 4.26 6.27 -9.63
C TRP A 31 3.75 5.53 -10.86
N TYR A 32 4.66 4.92 -11.64
CA TYR A 32 4.29 4.10 -12.78
C TYR A 32 3.41 2.91 -12.36
N TYR A 33 3.81 2.14 -11.34
CA TYR A 33 3.03 1.00 -10.85
C TYR A 33 1.79 1.42 -10.07
N ALA A 34 1.88 2.46 -9.23
CA ALA A 34 0.75 2.98 -8.48
C ALA A 34 -0.42 3.41 -9.40
N LYS A 35 -0.11 3.94 -10.59
CA LYS A 35 -1.11 4.32 -11.58
C LYS A 35 -1.89 3.17 -12.20
N VAL A 36 -1.38 1.94 -12.12
CA VAL A 36 -2.07 0.78 -12.71
C VAL A 36 -2.62 -0.15 -11.64
N GLU A 37 -1.94 -0.26 -10.49
CA GLU A 37 -2.32 -1.20 -9.42
C GLU A 37 -3.13 -0.55 -8.28
N LEU A 38 -2.94 0.74 -8.01
CA LEU A 38 -3.57 1.44 -6.87
C LEU A 38 -4.68 2.42 -7.32
N VAL A 39 -5.07 2.38 -8.60
CA VAL A 39 -6.15 3.22 -9.11
C VAL A 39 -7.50 2.61 -8.73
N PRO A 40 -8.48 3.43 -8.30
CA PRO A 40 -9.83 2.95 -8.07
C PRO A 40 -10.36 2.22 -9.30
N PRO A 41 -10.94 1.01 -9.14
CA PRO A 41 -11.42 0.22 -10.26
C PRO A 41 -12.53 0.95 -11.00
N THR A 42 -12.69 0.63 -12.28
CA THR A 42 -13.79 1.17 -13.07
C THR A 42 -15.10 0.51 -12.64
N PRO A 43 -16.25 1.20 -12.75
CA PRO A 43 -17.55 0.62 -12.38
C PRO A 43 -17.90 -0.67 -13.13
N ALA A 44 -17.33 -0.86 -14.33
CA ALA A 44 -17.51 -2.07 -15.14
C ALA A 44 -16.84 -3.32 -14.55
N GLU A 45 -15.85 -3.16 -13.67
CA GLU A 45 -15.12 -4.28 -13.04
C GLU A 45 -15.82 -4.78 -11.77
N ILE A 46 -16.73 -3.99 -11.19
CA ILE A 46 -17.46 -4.32 -9.97
C ILE A 46 -18.30 -5.62 -10.13
N PRO A 47 -19.08 -5.82 -11.21
CA PRO A 47 -19.82 -7.06 -11.40
C PRO A 47 -18.92 -8.30 -11.45
N ALA A 48 -17.73 -8.18 -12.06
CA ALA A 48 -16.76 -9.28 -12.13
C ALA A 48 -16.20 -9.60 -10.73
N ALA A 49 -15.87 -8.59 -9.93
CA ALA A 49 -15.44 -8.77 -8.54
C ALA A 49 -16.50 -9.48 -7.69
N ILE A 50 -17.78 -9.07 -7.81
CA ILE A 50 -18.91 -9.72 -7.11
C ILE A 50 -19.04 -11.19 -7.53
N GLN A 51 -18.89 -11.50 -8.81
CA GLN A 51 -18.93 -12.88 -9.29
C GLN A 51 -17.78 -13.72 -8.72
N SER A 52 -16.57 -13.17 -8.63
CA SER A 52 -15.41 -13.83 -8.03
C SER A 52 -15.65 -14.14 -6.55
N VAL A 53 -16.22 -13.21 -5.79
CA VAL A 53 -16.60 -13.44 -4.37
C VAL A 53 -17.63 -14.56 -4.26
N LYS A 54 -18.65 -14.59 -5.13
CA LYS A 54 -19.65 -15.68 -5.14
C LYS A 54 -19.00 -17.05 -5.37
N LYS A 55 -18.02 -17.15 -6.27
CA LYS A 55 -17.27 -18.39 -6.51
C LYS A 55 -16.47 -18.83 -5.28
N ILE A 56 -15.82 -17.89 -4.58
CA ILE A 56 -15.10 -18.18 -3.32
C ILE A 56 -16.07 -18.73 -2.27
N ILE A 57 -17.24 -18.12 -2.11
CA ILE A 57 -18.28 -18.59 -1.18
C ILE A 57 -18.77 -20.00 -1.55
N GLN A 58 -18.97 -20.27 -2.84
CA GLN A 58 -19.34 -21.60 -3.31
C GLN A 58 -18.25 -22.63 -3.02
N SER A 59 -16.98 -22.32 -3.30
CA SER A 59 -15.82 -23.18 -2.99
C SER A 59 -15.69 -23.47 -1.48
N ALA A 60 -16.01 -22.48 -0.64
CA ALA A 60 -16.07 -22.67 0.81
C ALA A 60 -17.20 -23.63 1.22
N LYS A 61 -18.40 -23.47 0.63
CA LYS A 61 -19.57 -24.33 0.90
C LYS A 61 -19.39 -25.77 0.43
N THR A 62 -18.76 -25.98 -0.73
CA THR A 62 -18.51 -27.32 -1.29
C THR A 62 -17.32 -28.02 -0.64
N GLY A 63 -16.53 -27.32 0.18
CA GLY A 63 -15.36 -27.87 0.86
C GLY A 63 -14.12 -27.99 -0.03
N SER A 64 -14.13 -27.46 -1.26
CA SER A 64 -12.98 -27.53 -2.18
C SER A 64 -11.75 -26.75 -1.69
N PHE A 65 -11.92 -25.84 -0.73
CA PHE A 65 -10.80 -25.16 -0.08
C PHE A 65 -9.81 -26.13 0.60
N LYS A 66 -10.25 -27.35 0.95
CA LYS A 66 -9.40 -28.39 1.55
C LYS A 66 -8.40 -29.01 0.56
N GLN A 67 -8.59 -28.77 -0.74
CA GLN A 67 -7.69 -29.25 -1.79
C GLN A 67 -6.57 -28.25 -2.11
N LEU A 68 -6.58 -27.07 -1.47
CA LEU A 68 -5.54 -26.06 -1.67
C LEU A 68 -4.23 -26.51 -1.04
N THR A 69 -3.13 -26.23 -1.74
CA THR A 69 -1.80 -26.42 -1.17
C THR A 69 -1.52 -25.37 -0.08
N VAL A 70 -0.63 -25.68 0.86
CA VAL A 70 -0.25 -24.75 1.93
C VAL A 70 0.29 -23.44 1.36
N LYS A 71 1.04 -23.50 0.25
CA LYS A 71 1.56 -22.30 -0.43
C LYS A 71 0.43 -21.37 -0.88
N GLU A 72 -0.60 -21.91 -1.52
CA GLU A 72 -1.75 -21.13 -1.99
C GLU A 72 -2.55 -20.55 -0.82
N ALA A 73 -2.77 -21.34 0.23
CA ALA A 73 -3.45 -20.88 1.44
C ALA A 73 -2.71 -19.71 2.10
N VAL A 74 -1.38 -19.80 2.21
CA VAL A 74 -0.55 -18.72 2.78
C VAL A 74 -0.58 -17.47 1.90
N LEU A 75 -0.44 -17.62 0.58
CA LEU A 75 -0.53 -16.48 -0.35
C LEU A 75 -1.88 -15.75 -0.24
N ASN A 76 -2.99 -16.51 -0.23
CA ASN A 76 -4.32 -15.94 -0.06
C ASN A 76 -4.48 -15.25 1.31
N GLY A 77 -3.89 -15.82 2.37
CA GLY A 77 -3.87 -15.22 3.70
C GLY A 77 -3.07 -13.91 3.77
N LEU A 78 -1.94 -13.82 3.08
CA LEU A 78 -1.14 -12.60 3.00
C LEU A 78 -1.90 -11.48 2.28
N VAL A 79 -2.53 -11.78 1.13
CA VAL A 79 -3.36 -10.81 0.41
C VAL A 79 -4.56 -10.36 1.26
N ALA A 80 -5.22 -11.29 1.95
CA ALA A 80 -6.32 -10.92 2.86
C ALA A 80 -5.86 -10.01 4.00
N THR A 81 -4.66 -10.25 4.54
CA THR A 81 -4.05 -9.40 5.58
C THR A 81 -3.71 -8.03 5.04
N GLU A 82 -3.15 -7.94 3.82
CA GLU A 82 -2.87 -6.67 3.15
C GLU A 82 -4.13 -5.81 2.99
N VAL A 83 -5.24 -6.40 2.50
CA VAL A 83 -6.53 -5.70 2.39
C VAL A 83 -7.03 -5.22 3.75
N TRP A 84 -6.82 -5.99 4.82
CA TRP A 84 -7.19 -5.58 6.17
C TRP A 84 -6.33 -4.41 6.68
N MET A 85 -5.04 -4.36 6.31
CA MET A 85 -4.19 -3.21 6.65
C MET A 85 -4.63 -1.93 5.94
N TRP A 86 -5.16 -2.02 4.71
CA TRP A 86 -5.76 -0.86 4.02
C TRP A 86 -6.95 -0.26 4.78
N PHE A 87 -7.73 -1.08 5.48
CA PHE A 87 -8.79 -0.58 6.37
C PHE A 87 -8.22 0.30 7.50
N TYR A 88 -7.15 -0.16 8.17
CA TYR A 88 -6.49 0.63 9.22
C TYR A 88 -5.82 1.90 8.68
N ILE A 89 -5.30 1.90 7.45
CA ILE A 89 -4.83 3.13 6.79
C ILE A 89 -5.98 4.13 6.63
N GLY A 90 -7.17 3.65 6.25
CA GLY A 90 -8.38 4.45 6.22
C GLY A 90 -8.75 5.03 7.59
N GLU A 91 -8.63 4.24 8.65
CA GLU A 91 -8.83 4.70 10.03
C GLU A 91 -7.82 5.80 10.41
N ILE A 92 -6.53 5.64 10.07
CA ILE A 92 -5.47 6.65 10.28
C ILE A 92 -5.83 7.98 9.60
N ILE A 93 -6.33 7.93 8.37
CA ILE A 93 -6.80 9.13 7.66
C ILE A 93 -8.03 9.72 8.37
N GLY A 94 -8.99 8.89 8.79
CA GLY A 94 -10.21 9.31 9.48
C GLY A 94 -9.96 9.98 10.82
N LYS A 95 -9.06 9.42 11.65
CA LYS A 95 -8.66 9.98 12.96
C LYS A 95 -7.63 11.11 12.85
N ARG A 96 -7.05 11.34 11.67
CA ARG A 96 -6.06 12.39 11.37
C ARG A 96 -4.78 12.32 12.20
N GLY A 97 -4.45 11.14 12.72
CA GLY A 97 -3.29 10.92 13.58
C GLY A 97 -2.72 9.54 13.35
N ILE A 98 -1.41 9.37 13.49
CA ILE A 98 -0.77 8.06 13.35
C ILE A 98 -0.97 7.23 14.63
N VAL A 99 -0.95 7.89 15.79
CA VAL A 99 -1.00 7.27 17.11
C VAL A 99 -2.21 7.75 17.87
N GLY A 100 -3.05 6.82 18.33
CA GLY A 100 -4.24 7.14 19.15
C GLY A 100 -5.28 7.99 18.43
N TYR A 101 -6.33 8.34 19.17
CA TYR A 101 -7.24 9.42 18.81
C TYR A 101 -6.79 10.67 19.57
N ASP A 102 -6.86 11.82 18.90
CA ASP A 102 -6.64 13.12 19.53
C ASP A 102 -7.91 13.51 20.30
N VAL A 103 -7.94 13.12 21.59
CA VAL A 103 -9.09 13.29 22.51
C VAL A 103 -8.88 14.44 23.48
#